data_AF-A0A645AXE2-F1
#
_entry.id   AF-A0A645AXE2-F1
#
_cell.length_a   1.000
_cell.length_b   1.000
_cell.length_c   1.000
_cell.angle_alpha   90.00
_cell.angle_beta   90.00
_cell.angle_gamma   90.00
#
_symmetry.space_group_name_H-M   'P 1'
#
loop_
_entity.id
_entity.type
_entity.pdbx_description
1 polymer ?
#
loop_
_entity_poly.entity_id
_entity_poly.type
_entity_poly.pdbx_seq_one_letter_code
_entity_poly.pdbx_strand_id
1 'polypeptide(L)'
;MIVHARKAVDEAVEILKEYENINGVFHCYAGGIKRIKKIIELKGSWYFGIDGNLTYEIGLEEVVKNIPKDRLILETDCPYLTPVPFRGEKNCPEYVKYVYQKVSEIWQMSFEETEKIIDQNAKNLFKIV
;
A
#
# COMPACT_ATOMS: atom_id res chain seq x y z
N MET A 1 0.32 -5.92 12.37
CA MET A 1 0.78 -7.09 11.60
C MET A 1 1.14 -6.67 10.18
N ILE A 2 2.14 -7.29 9.57
CA ILE A 2 2.52 -7.04 8.18
C ILE A 2 2.32 -8.35 7.43
N VAL A 3 1.39 -8.37 6.48
CA VAL A 3 0.98 -9.58 5.75
C VAL A 3 1.57 -9.54 4.36
N HIS A 4 2.37 -10.56 4.05
CA HIS A 4 2.75 -10.85 2.67
C HIS A 4 1.78 -11.90 2.10
N ALA A 5 1.13 -11.58 0.98
CA ALA A 5 0.24 -12.53 0.31
C ALA A 5 0.32 -12.36 -1.22
N ARG A 6 0.93 -13.34 -1.90
CA ARG A 6 1.03 -13.37 -3.36
C ARG A 6 0.28 -14.58 -3.90
N LYS A 7 -0.70 -14.35 -4.79
CA LYS A 7 -1.61 -15.39 -5.29
C LYS A 7 -2.37 -16.17 -4.19
N ALA A 8 -2.43 -15.62 -2.98
CA ALA A 8 -3.02 -16.25 -1.80
C ALA A 8 -3.79 -15.25 -0.92
N VAL A 9 -4.25 -14.13 -1.51
CA VAL A 9 -4.91 -13.04 -0.76
C VAL A 9 -6.27 -13.49 -0.23
N ASP A 10 -7.00 -14.30 -1.00
CA ASP A 10 -8.32 -14.78 -0.57
C ASP A 10 -8.18 -15.74 0.63
N GLU A 11 -7.21 -16.64 0.57
CA GLU A 11 -6.87 -17.59 1.62
C GLU A 11 -6.39 -16.88 2.89
N ALA A 12 -5.53 -15.86 2.73
CA ALA A 12 -5.11 -15.02 3.85
C ALA A 12 -6.30 -14.31 4.50
N VAL A 13 -7.22 -13.73 3.71
CA VAL A 13 -8.44 -13.10 4.22
C VAL A 13 -9.29 -14.11 4.99
N GLU A 14 -9.49 -15.33 4.50
CA GLU A 14 -10.28 -16.34 5.21
C GLU A 14 -9.70 -16.66 6.59
N ILE A 15 -8.38 -16.84 6.69
CA ILE A 15 -7.71 -17.07 7.97
C ILE A 15 -7.89 -15.84 8.90
N LEU A 16 -7.73 -14.64 8.36
CA LEU A 16 -7.76 -13.41 9.14
C LEU A 16 -9.14 -13.06 9.70
N LYS A 17 -10.23 -13.57 9.11
CA LYS A 17 -11.60 -13.39 9.62
C LYS A 17 -11.80 -13.93 11.04
N GLU A 18 -11.01 -14.92 11.44
CA GLU A 18 -11.10 -15.56 12.76
C GLU A 18 -10.52 -14.68 13.88
N TYR A 19 -9.83 -13.58 13.55
CA TYR A 19 -9.16 -12.72 14.50
C TYR A 19 -9.86 -11.35 14.61
N GLU A 20 -10.17 -10.92 15.84
CA GLU A 20 -11.02 -9.73 16.05
C GLU A 20 -10.26 -8.45 16.45
N ASN A 21 -8.98 -8.56 16.85
CA ASN A 21 -8.22 -7.43 17.41
C ASN A 21 -6.85 -7.25 16.74
N ILE A 22 -6.77 -7.52 15.44
CA ILE A 22 -5.53 -7.37 14.67
C ILE A 22 -5.68 -6.25 13.67
N ASN A 23 -4.79 -5.26 13.78
CA ASN A 23 -4.57 -4.26 12.76
C ASN A 23 -3.38 -4.68 11.91
N GLY A 24 -3.42 -4.37 10.62
CA GLY A 24 -2.33 -4.75 9.75
C GLY A 24 -2.34 -4.08 8.39
N VAL A 25 -1.32 -4.41 7.62
CA VAL A 25 -1.18 -4.02 6.23
C VAL A 25 -0.97 -5.27 5.39
N PHE A 26 -1.64 -5.34 4.24
CA PHE A 26 -1.22 -6.20 3.14
C PHE A 26 -0.09 -5.48 2.41
N HIS A 27 1.14 -5.85 2.75
CA HIS A 27 2.37 -5.28 2.19
C HIS A 27 2.53 -5.71 0.73
N CYS A 28 3.09 -4.82 -0.09
CA CYS A 28 3.29 -4.98 -1.52
C CYS A 28 2.03 -5.47 -2.23
N TYR A 29 0.93 -4.74 -2.02
CA TYR A 29 -0.38 -5.15 -2.48
C TYR A 29 -0.54 -5.06 -4.00
N ALA A 30 -0.48 -6.23 -4.64
CA ALA A 30 -0.84 -6.43 -6.05
C ALA A 30 -2.03 -7.41 -6.20
N GLY A 31 -2.90 -7.50 -5.18
CA GLY A 31 -4.02 -8.46 -5.13
C GLY A 31 -5.18 -8.17 -6.08
N GLY A 32 -5.24 -6.97 -6.64
CA GLY A 32 -6.29 -6.51 -7.55
C GLY A 32 -7.57 -6.03 -6.84
N ILE A 33 -8.35 -5.20 -7.54
CA ILE A 33 -9.49 -4.42 -7.01
C ILE A 33 -10.52 -5.29 -6.27
N LYS A 34 -10.81 -6.49 -6.79
CA LYS A 34 -11.87 -7.38 -6.27
C LYS A 34 -11.67 -7.77 -4.80
N ARG A 35 -10.44 -7.74 -4.28
CA ARG A 35 -10.12 -8.11 -2.90
C ARG A 35 -10.05 -6.95 -1.93
N ILE A 36 -10.03 -5.71 -2.42
CA ILE A 36 -9.99 -4.50 -1.58
C ILE A 36 -11.14 -4.52 -0.59
N LYS A 37 -12.37 -4.74 -1.09
CA LYS A 37 -13.57 -4.82 -0.24
C LYS A 37 -13.46 -5.91 0.82
N LYS A 38 -12.98 -7.10 0.46
CA LYS A 38 -12.82 -8.22 1.40
C LYS A 38 -11.85 -7.89 2.53
N ILE A 39 -10.76 -7.18 2.22
CA ILE A 39 -9.75 -6.78 3.21
C ILE A 39 -10.29 -5.68 4.14
N ILE A 40 -11.04 -4.72 3.61
CA ILE A 40 -11.66 -3.64 4.41
C ILE A 40 -12.74 -4.19 5.36
N GLU A 41 -13.45 -5.24 4.93
CA GLU A 41 -14.49 -5.90 5.74
C GLU A 41 -13.93 -6.80 6.85
N LEU A 42 -12.62 -7.05 6.89
CA LEU A 42 -12.00 -7.75 8.01
C LEU A 42 -12.18 -6.93 9.30
N LYS A 43 -12.30 -7.64 10.42
CA LYS A 43 -12.31 -7.02 11.75
C LYS A 43 -10.94 -6.37 12.00
N GLY A 44 -10.95 -5.19 12.63
CA GLY A 44 -9.76 -4.36 12.83
C GLY A 44 -9.53 -3.33 11.72
N SER A 45 -8.36 -2.69 11.75
CA SER A 45 -7.95 -1.68 10.77
C SER A 45 -6.90 -2.26 9.81
N TRP A 46 -7.31 -2.43 8.55
CA TRP A 46 -6.50 -3.04 7.50
C TRP A 46 -6.12 -2.05 6.41
N TYR A 47 -4.83 -1.98 6.12
CA TYR A 47 -4.23 -1.07 5.16
C TYR A 47 -3.66 -1.83 3.96
N PHE A 48 -3.35 -1.09 2.89
CA PHE A 48 -2.72 -1.59 1.68
C PHE A 48 -1.38 -0.86 1.50
N GLY A 49 -0.31 -1.63 1.46
CA GLY A 49 1.03 -1.11 1.20
C GLY A 49 1.33 -1.14 -0.30
N ILE A 50 1.86 -0.04 -0.83
CA ILE A 50 2.19 0.11 -2.25
C ILE A 50 3.63 0.61 -2.42
N ASP A 51 4.36 -0.05 -3.31
CA ASP A 51 5.79 0.15 -3.55
C ASP A 51 6.09 0.85 -4.88
N GLY A 52 7.38 0.96 -5.19
CA GLY A 52 7.89 1.59 -6.40
C GLY A 52 7.46 0.95 -7.71
N ASN A 53 6.99 -0.30 -7.71
CA ASN A 53 6.40 -0.92 -8.90
C ASN A 53 5.16 -0.19 -9.42
N LEU A 54 4.49 0.63 -8.59
CA LEU A 54 3.44 1.54 -9.04
C LEU A 54 3.85 2.45 -10.20
N THR A 55 5.15 2.76 -10.30
CA THR A 55 5.66 3.67 -11.33
C THR A 55 5.83 3.01 -12.70
N TYR A 56 5.72 1.68 -12.82
CA TYR A 56 5.93 0.95 -14.08
C TYR A 56 5.02 -0.26 -14.32
N GLU A 57 4.31 -0.76 -13.31
CA GLU A 57 3.43 -1.92 -13.42
C GLU A 57 2.04 -1.51 -13.93
N ILE A 58 1.67 -2.05 -15.08
CA ILE A 58 0.38 -1.75 -15.71
C ILE A 58 -0.76 -2.34 -14.86
N GLY A 59 -1.76 -1.51 -14.59
CA GLY A 59 -2.97 -1.89 -13.85
C GLY A 59 -2.90 -1.62 -12.35
N LEU A 60 -1.72 -1.44 -11.77
CA LEU A 60 -1.60 -1.12 -10.34
C LEU A 60 -2.16 0.26 -10.00
N GLU A 61 -2.06 1.22 -10.93
CA GLU A 61 -2.71 2.53 -10.79
C GLU A 61 -4.22 2.42 -10.55
N GLU A 62 -4.90 1.51 -11.27
CA GLU A 62 -6.34 1.31 -11.12
C GLU A 62 -6.68 0.67 -9.77
N VAL A 63 -5.81 -0.21 -9.26
CA VAL A 63 -5.93 -0.74 -7.90
C VAL A 63 -5.84 0.40 -6.88
N VAL A 64 -4.84 1.28 -6.99
CA VAL A 64 -4.64 2.41 -6.08
C VAL A 64 -5.82 3.38 -6.07
N LYS A 65 -6.45 3.64 -7.23
CA LYS A 65 -7.66 4.48 -7.31
C LYS A 65 -8.84 3.92 -6.51
N ASN A 66 -8.92 2.60 -6.37
CA ASN A 66 -10.02 1.92 -5.69
C ASN A 66 -9.74 1.65 -4.20
N ILE A 67 -8.52 1.87 -3.73
CA ILE A 67 -8.19 1.80 -2.30
C ILE A 67 -8.69 3.07 -1.60
N PRO A 68 -9.45 2.98 -0.48
CA PRO A 68 -9.79 4.14 0.32
C PRO A 68 -8.53 4.91 0.74
N LYS A 69 -8.53 6.23 0.54
CA LYS A 69 -7.35 7.07 0.80
C LYS A 69 -6.85 6.96 2.25
N ASP A 70 -7.75 6.72 3.21
CA ASP A 70 -7.45 6.54 4.64
C ASP A 70 -7.00 5.10 5.00
N ARG A 71 -6.77 4.25 3.99
CA ARG A 71 -6.27 2.87 4.13
C ARG A 71 -5.05 2.59 3.26
N LEU A 72 -4.48 3.60 2.59
CA LEU A 72 -3.26 3.45 1.79
C LEU A 72 -2.02 3.83 2.61
N ILE A 73 -0.97 3.02 2.56
CA ILE A 73 0.37 3.39 3.03
C ILE A 73 1.40 3.13 1.93
N LEU A 74 2.54 3.84 1.99
CA LEU A 74 3.60 3.71 0.99
C LEU A 74 4.85 3.09 1.58
N GLU A 75 5.56 2.37 0.74
CA GLU A 75 6.74 1.59 1.08
C GLU A 75 7.70 1.52 -0.10
N THR A 76 8.88 0.95 0.13
CA THR A 76 9.90 0.78 -0.90
C THR A 76 10.20 -0.68 -1.20
N ASP A 77 9.93 -1.59 -0.26
CA ASP A 77 10.46 -2.97 -0.26
C ASP A 77 11.96 -3.03 -0.58
N CYS A 78 12.73 -2.03 -0.15
CA CYS A 78 14.15 -1.96 -0.48
C CYS A 78 14.87 -3.20 0.10
N PRO A 79 15.76 -3.86 -0.67
CA PRO A 79 16.47 -3.34 -1.85
C PRO A 79 15.78 -3.57 -3.21
N TYR A 80 14.54 -4.05 -3.24
CA TYR A 80 13.80 -4.41 -4.45
C TYR A 80 12.85 -3.29 -4.91
N LEU A 81 12.15 -3.51 -6.04
CA LEU A 81 11.06 -2.66 -6.54
C LEU A 81 11.41 -1.17 -6.74
N THR A 82 12.62 -0.91 -7.20
CA THR A 82 13.12 0.46 -7.42
C THR A 82 12.21 1.25 -8.36
N PRO A 83 11.65 2.40 -7.93
CA PRO A 83 10.73 3.19 -8.74
C PRO A 83 11.45 3.85 -9.92
N VAL A 84 10.71 4.21 -10.97
CA VAL A 84 11.15 5.16 -12.00
C VAL A 84 11.44 6.51 -11.31
N PRO A 85 12.55 7.19 -11.64
CA PRO A 85 13.48 6.94 -12.75
C PRO A 85 14.62 5.95 -12.49
N PHE A 86 14.76 5.39 -11.30
CA PHE A 86 15.90 4.53 -10.89
C PHE A 86 15.68 3.04 -11.18
N ARG A 87 14.71 2.69 -12.03
CA ARG A 87 14.36 1.30 -12.31
C ARG A 87 15.57 0.53 -12.85
N GLY A 88 15.91 -0.59 -12.21
CA GLY A 88 17.09 -1.40 -12.54
C GLY A 88 18.29 -1.16 -11.62
N GLU A 89 18.26 -0.10 -10.80
CA GLU A 89 19.23 0.14 -9.73
C GLU A 89 18.78 -0.51 -8.41
N LYS A 90 19.64 -0.50 -7.40
CA LYS A 90 19.28 -0.92 -6.03
C LYS A 90 18.36 0.11 -5.40
N ASN A 91 17.26 -0.35 -4.80
CA ASN A 91 16.33 0.55 -4.11
C ASN A 91 16.86 0.99 -2.74
N CYS A 92 16.41 2.14 -2.27
CA CYS A 92 16.69 2.69 -0.95
C CYS A 92 15.48 3.44 -0.38
N PRO A 93 15.39 3.63 0.95
CA PRO A 93 14.23 4.28 1.58
C PRO A 93 13.91 5.67 1.04
N GLU A 94 14.92 6.47 0.65
CA GLU A 94 14.75 7.82 0.12
C GLU A 94 13.97 7.88 -1.22
N TYR A 95 13.86 6.76 -1.93
CA TYR A 95 13.11 6.68 -3.19
C TYR A 95 11.60 6.57 -2.97
N VAL A 96 11.11 6.44 -1.73
CA VAL A 96 9.66 6.45 -1.43
C VAL A 96 8.97 7.70 -1.97
N LYS A 97 9.68 8.84 -2.05
CA LYS A 97 9.16 10.10 -2.61
C LYS A 97 8.61 9.97 -4.03
N TYR A 98 9.16 9.07 -4.86
CA TYR A 98 8.66 8.82 -6.21
C TYR A 98 7.33 8.05 -6.21
N VAL A 99 7.11 7.23 -5.17
CA VAL A 99 5.82 6.57 -4.95
C VAL A 99 4.77 7.59 -4.49
N TYR A 100 5.12 8.50 -3.57
CA TYR A 100 4.24 9.62 -3.18
C TYR A 100 3.86 10.48 -4.37
N GLN A 101 4.84 10.86 -5.21
CA GLN A 101 4.58 11.62 -6.44
C GLN A 101 3.58 10.88 -7.33
N LYS A 102 3.82 9.59 -7.58
CA LYS A 102 2.91 8.80 -8.43
C LYS A 102 1.50 8.69 -7.85
N VAL A 103 1.35 8.54 -6.53
CA VAL A 103 0.03 8.52 -5.88
C VAL A 103 -0.65 9.88 -5.95
N SER A 104 0.08 10.99 -5.79
CA SER A 104 -0.47 12.34 -5.91
C SER A 104 -1.05 12.62 -7.30
N GLU A 105 -0.38 12.13 -8.35
CA GLU A 105 -0.87 12.16 -9.75
C GLU A 105 -2.17 11.35 -9.89
N ILE A 106 -2.20 10.13 -9.35
CA ILE A 106 -3.36 9.23 -9.42
C ILE A 106 -4.57 9.84 -8.68
N TRP A 107 -4.33 10.45 -7.53
CA TRP A 107 -5.37 11.07 -6.69
C TRP A 107 -5.76 12.48 -7.15
N GLN A 108 -5.02 13.08 -8.08
CA GLN A 108 -5.17 14.47 -8.53
C GLN A 108 -5.14 15.46 -7.35
N MET A 109 -4.17 15.25 -6.45
CA MET A 109 -3.96 16.06 -5.24
C MET A 109 -2.54 16.61 -5.22
N SER A 110 -2.28 17.62 -4.37
CA SER A 110 -0.90 18.07 -4.20
C SER A 110 -0.06 16.98 -3.50
N PHE A 111 1.27 17.08 -3.65
CA PHE A 111 2.19 16.21 -2.95
C PHE A 111 2.01 16.32 -1.43
N GLU A 112 1.86 17.54 -0.91
CA GLU A 112 1.73 17.82 0.53
C GLU A 112 0.41 17.28 1.10
N GLU A 113 -0.69 17.35 0.37
CA GLU A 113 -1.96 16.77 0.80
C GLU A 113 -1.90 15.24 0.80
N THR A 114 -1.28 14.66 -0.23
CA THR A 114 -1.05 13.22 -0.35
C THR A 114 -0.17 12.73 0.79
N GLU A 115 0.92 13.45 1.08
CA GLU A 115 1.85 13.18 2.16
C GLU A 115 1.12 13.15 3.51
N LYS A 116 0.36 14.20 3.84
CA LYS A 116 -0.40 14.28 5.10
C LYS A 116 -1.32 13.09 5.32
N ILE A 117 -2.05 12.65 4.29
CA ILE A 117 -2.98 11.52 4.40
C ILE A 117 -2.23 10.22 4.66
N ILE A 118 -1.22 9.94 3.83
CA ILE A 118 -0.47 8.68 3.88
C ILE A 118 0.35 8.58 5.17
N ASP A 119 0.96 9.68 5.60
CA ASP A 119 1.69 9.75 6.86
C ASP A 119 0.75 9.51 8.05
N GLN A 120 -0.44 10.12 8.03
CA GLN A 120 -1.44 9.89 9.08
C GLN A 120 -1.89 8.43 9.10
N ASN A 121 -2.02 7.78 7.95
CA ASN A 121 -2.35 6.34 7.87
C ASN A 121 -1.24 5.48 8.49
N ALA A 122 0.02 5.76 8.15
CA ALA A 122 1.18 5.05 8.71
C ALA A 122 1.27 5.25 10.24
N LYS A 123 1.08 6.48 10.74
CA LYS A 123 1.02 6.78 12.17
C LYS A 123 -0.13 6.04 12.86
N ASN A 124 -1.31 6.01 12.24
CA ASN A 124 -2.47 5.31 12.78
C ASN A 124 -2.24 3.79 12.89
N LEU A 125 -1.60 3.18 11.89
CA LEU A 125 -1.30 1.75 11.86
C LEU A 125 -0.17 1.38 12.83
N PHE A 126 0.99 2.04 12.70
CA PHE A 126 2.21 1.68 13.42
C PHE A 126 2.33 2.32 14.80
N LYS A 127 1.41 3.21 15.17
CA LYS A 127 1.40 3.92 16.46
C LYS A 127 2.68 4.72 16.71
N ILE A 128 3.15 5.39 15.65
CA ILE A 128 4.34 6.25 15.66
C ILE A 128 3.94 7.74 15.65
N VAL A 129 4.83 8.60 16.17
CA VAL A 129 4.61 10.05 16.37
C VAL A 129 5.10 10.85 15.17
#